data_AF-A0A8T7KH02-F1
#
_entry.id   AF-A0A8T7KH02-F1
#
_cell.length_a   1.000
_cell.length_b   1.000
_cell.length_c   1.000
_cell.angle_alpha   90.00
_cell.angle_beta   90.00
_cell.angle_gamma   90.00
#
_symmetry.space_group_name_H-M   'P 1'
#
loop_
_entity.id
_entity.type
_entity.pdbx_description
1 polymer ?
#
loop_
_entity_poly.entity_id
_entity_poly.type
_entity_poly.pdbx_seq_one_letter_code
_entity_poly.pdbx_strand_id
1 'polypeptide(L)'
;MNVIWASSKSNNVFEAVAAVEHALGEAEQTLATTPTEELFMGDTYLAENVGTMRARWEINPWATAPAGPGIAGRIFAVGQRAVRKLTWWYLKPQTDQVSHFNAAVVRATDALLARVLRLAQRLHELESTHSEPRLRSFEEQLRVAREEHNRLLQRVAQLEAELATLQGRGNGVKE
;
A
#
# COMPACT_ATOMS: atom_id res chain seq x y z
N MET A 1 -11.88 -9.64 -5.20
CA MET A 1 -11.65 -9.18 -3.82
C MET A 1 -11.58 -10.41 -2.94
N ASN A 2 -10.38 -10.80 -2.48
CA ASN A 2 -10.20 -12.06 -1.75
C ASN A 2 -10.16 -11.73 -0.25
N VAL A 3 -11.25 -12.04 0.47
CA VAL A 3 -11.37 -11.82 1.91
C VAL A 3 -10.69 -13.00 2.60
N ILE A 4 -9.58 -12.74 3.29
CA ILE A 4 -8.87 -13.76 4.07
C ILE A 4 -9.49 -13.78 5.46
N TRP A 5 -10.21 -14.85 5.78
CA TRP A 5 -10.79 -15.07 7.10
C TRP A 5 -9.76 -15.76 7.99
N ALA A 6 -9.22 -15.04 8.97
CA ALA A 6 -8.43 -15.64 10.04
C ALA A 6 -9.37 -15.96 11.21
N SER A 7 -9.66 -17.24 11.45
CA SER A 7 -10.43 -17.67 12.62
C SER A 7 -9.50 -18.31 13.64
N SER A 8 -9.37 -17.70 14.83
CA SER A 8 -8.81 -18.38 16.00
C SER A 8 -9.96 -18.99 16.80
N LYS A 9 -9.87 -20.28 17.14
CA LYS A 9 -10.81 -20.96 18.04
C LYS A 9 -10.47 -20.74 19.52
N SER A 10 -9.37 -20.06 19.83
CA SER A 10 -8.90 -19.86 21.21
C SER A 10 -8.97 -18.40 21.63
N ASN A 11 -9.15 -18.19 22.94
CA ASN A 11 -9.02 -16.88 23.59
C ASN A 11 -7.54 -16.45 23.75
N ASN A 12 -6.62 -17.08 23.02
CA ASN A 12 -5.19 -16.83 23.13
C ASN A 12 -4.75 -15.90 22.00
N VAL A 13 -4.22 -14.73 22.39
CA VAL A 13 -3.72 -13.72 21.46
C VAL A 13 -2.55 -14.27 20.62
N PHE A 14 -1.75 -15.20 21.14
CA PHE A 14 -0.65 -15.82 20.40
C PHE A 14 -1.16 -16.66 19.21
N GLU A 15 -2.24 -17.41 19.41
CA GLU A 15 -2.85 -18.22 18.35
C GLU A 15 -3.57 -17.35 17.32
N ALA A 16 -4.16 -16.23 17.75
CA ALA A 16 -4.77 -15.28 16.84
C ALA A 16 -3.73 -14.64 15.90
N VAL A 17 -2.59 -14.20 16.43
CA VAL A 17 -1.51 -13.62 15.62
C VAL A 17 -0.89 -14.68 14.71
N ALA A 18 -0.67 -15.90 15.20
CA ALA A 18 -0.16 -17.00 14.38
C ALA A 18 -1.15 -17.40 13.26
N ALA A 19 -2.46 -17.41 13.53
CA ALA A 19 -3.47 -17.68 12.52
C ALA A 19 -3.51 -16.59 11.44
N VAL A 20 -3.30 -15.33 11.82
CA VAL A 20 -3.17 -14.21 10.88
C VAL A 20 -1.89 -14.35 10.05
N GLU A 21 -0.75 -14.67 10.66
CA GLU A 21 0.51 -14.96 9.98
C GLU A 21 0.35 -16.10 8.97
N HIS A 22 -0.28 -17.21 9.36
CA HIS A 22 -0.49 -18.38 8.49
C HIS A 22 -1.42 -18.06 7.32
N ALA A 23 -2.52 -17.34 7.59
CA ALA A 23 -3.48 -16.93 6.57
C ALA A 23 -2.89 -15.89 5.59
N LEU A 24 -1.97 -15.05 6.06
CA LEU A 24 -1.19 -14.13 5.23
C LEU A 24 -0.13 -14.88 4.42
N GLY A 25 0.59 -15.84 5.03
CA GLY A 25 1.65 -16.61 4.41
C GLY A 25 1.17 -17.54 3.29
N GLU A 26 0.03 -18.22 3.45
CA GLU A 26 -0.60 -19.01 2.37
C GLU A 26 -1.01 -18.11 1.19
N ALA A 27 -1.47 -16.89 1.48
CA ALA A 27 -1.82 -15.91 0.46
C ALA A 27 -0.58 -15.23 -0.17
N GLU A 28 0.60 -15.39 0.42
CA GLU A 28 1.87 -14.82 -0.02
C GLU A 28 2.68 -15.81 -0.87
N GLN A 29 2.61 -17.12 -0.60
CA GLN A 29 3.23 -18.19 -1.42
C GLN A 29 2.75 -18.23 -2.87
N THR A 30 1.57 -17.67 -3.16
CA THR A 30 1.06 -17.56 -4.53
C THR A 30 1.54 -16.31 -5.27
N LEU A 31 2.24 -15.37 -4.62
CA LEU A 31 2.34 -13.97 -5.10
C LEU A 31 3.69 -13.25 -4.80
N ALA A 32 4.77 -13.94 -4.44
CA ALA A 32 5.98 -13.32 -3.88
C ALA A 32 7.16 -13.18 -4.87
N THR A 33 7.30 -11.99 -5.48
CA THR A 33 8.59 -11.42 -5.93
C THR A 33 8.43 -9.91 -6.05
N THR A 34 8.63 -9.15 -4.96
CA THR A 34 8.72 -7.67 -5.05
C THR A 34 9.66 -7.15 -3.95
N PRO A 35 10.68 -6.34 -4.28
CA PRO A 35 11.71 -5.90 -3.33
C PRO A 35 11.22 -4.84 -2.33
N THR A 36 11.73 -4.92 -1.09
CA THR A 36 11.27 -4.24 0.13
C THR A 36 11.41 -2.71 0.17
N GLU A 37 12.17 -2.10 -0.75
CA GLU A 37 12.41 -0.64 -0.75
C GLU A 37 11.38 0.15 -1.56
N GLU A 38 10.80 -0.41 -2.62
CA GLU A 38 9.65 0.18 -3.32
C GLU A 38 8.35 0.09 -2.51
N LEU A 39 8.35 -0.74 -1.46
CA LEU A 39 7.19 -0.96 -0.62
C LEU A 39 6.72 0.34 0.02
N PHE A 40 7.57 1.16 0.64
CA PHE A 40 7.07 2.24 1.51
C PHE A 40 6.53 3.49 0.79
N MET A 41 6.51 3.54 -0.56
CA MET A 41 5.95 4.65 -1.36
C MET A 41 6.33 6.08 -0.88
N GLY A 42 7.49 6.24 -0.24
CA GLY A 42 7.96 7.53 0.29
C GLY A 42 7.44 7.93 1.68
N ASP A 43 6.72 7.06 2.40
CA ASP A 43 6.33 7.30 3.80
C ASP A 43 7.49 6.99 4.76
N THR A 44 8.32 8.01 5.02
CA THR A 44 9.47 7.94 5.91
C THR A 44 9.09 7.62 7.35
N TYR A 45 7.91 8.07 7.81
CA TYR A 45 7.45 7.84 9.19
C TYR A 45 7.08 6.37 9.40
N LEU A 46 6.37 5.78 8.44
CA LEU A 46 6.04 4.34 8.50
C LEU A 46 7.30 3.49 8.41
N ALA A 47 8.23 3.85 7.53
CA ALA A 47 9.52 3.16 7.40
C ALA A 47 10.35 3.22 8.69
N GLU A 48 10.41 4.37 9.35
CA GLU A 48 11.12 4.55 10.63
C GLU A 48 10.47 3.73 11.75
N ASN A 49 9.14 3.73 11.85
CA ASN A 49 8.42 2.98 12.87
C ASN A 49 8.56 1.47 12.69
N VAL A 50 8.40 0.97 11.46
CA VAL A 50 8.61 -0.46 11.14
C VAL A 50 10.07 -0.84 11.38
N GLY A 51 11.01 0.01 10.98
CA GLY A 51 12.44 -0.16 11.28
C GLY A 51 12.72 -0.25 12.78
N THR A 52 12.11 0.64 13.58
CA THR A 52 12.22 0.63 15.05
C THR A 52 11.61 -0.64 15.64
N MET A 53 10.47 -1.10 15.11
CA MET A 53 9.82 -2.33 15.55
C MET A 53 10.67 -3.57 15.25
N ARG A 54 11.26 -3.64 14.04
CA ARG A 54 12.22 -4.68 13.63
C ARG A 54 13.53 -4.63 14.42
N ALA A 55 13.96 -3.47 14.91
CA ALA A 55 15.18 -3.33 15.70
C ALA A 55 14.97 -3.62 17.19
N ARG A 56 13.73 -3.50 17.71
CA ARG A 56 13.42 -3.55 19.15
C ARG A 56 12.46 -4.66 19.57
N TRP A 57 12.17 -5.62 18.69
CA TRP A 57 11.26 -6.72 19.02
C TRP A 57 11.84 -7.63 20.11
N GLU A 58 13.15 -7.84 20.12
CA GLU A 58 13.83 -8.65 21.12
C GLU A 58 14.01 -7.86 22.42
N ILE A 59 13.38 -8.32 23.49
CA ILE A 59 13.59 -7.74 24.81
C ILE A 59 14.89 -8.32 25.34
N ASN A 60 15.92 -7.48 25.49
CA ASN A 60 17.15 -7.91 26.16
C ASN A 60 16.98 -7.84 27.68
N PRO A 61 16.83 -8.98 28.38
CA PRO A 61 16.64 -8.99 29.84
C PRO A 61 17.92 -8.62 30.60
N TRP A 62 19.07 -8.57 29.91
CA TRP A 62 20.38 -8.29 30.48
C TRP A 62 20.80 -6.83 30.35
N ALA A 63 20.04 -6.00 29.63
CA ALA A 63 20.31 -4.57 29.50
C ALA A 63 20.34 -3.89 30.87
N THR A 64 21.52 -3.43 31.30
CA THR A 64 21.69 -2.74 32.59
C THR A 64 21.28 -1.29 32.47
N ALA A 65 20.50 -0.80 33.43
CA ALA A 65 20.27 0.64 33.56
C ALA A 65 21.63 1.35 33.72
N PRO A 66 21.81 2.56 33.13
CA PRO A 66 23.05 3.29 33.29
C PRO A 66 23.28 3.58 34.77
N ALA A 67 24.36 3.02 35.33
CA ALA A 67 24.75 3.30 36.70
C ALA A 67 25.36 4.70 36.76
N GLY A 68 24.95 5.50 37.76
CA GLY A 68 25.51 6.84 37.99
C GLY A 68 27.03 6.79 38.20
N PRO A 69 27.76 7.88 37.89
CA PRO A 69 29.21 7.92 38.04
C PRO A 69 29.64 7.70 39.50
N GLY A 70 30.68 6.90 39.70
CA GLY A 70 31.31 6.67 41.01
C GLY A 70 31.25 5.23 41.54
N ILE A 71 31.84 5.02 42.72
CA ILE A 71 31.95 3.71 43.39
C ILE A 71 30.58 3.17 43.80
N ALA A 72 29.68 4.04 44.26
CA ALA A 72 28.30 3.67 44.59
C ALA A 72 27.53 3.13 43.38
N GLY A 73 27.73 3.72 42.19
CA GLY A 73 27.16 3.23 40.94
C GLY A 73 27.70 1.85 40.53
N ARG A 74 29.00 1.60 40.73
CA ARG A 74 29.60 0.28 40.48
C ARG A 74 29.04 -0.80 41.41
N ILE A 75 28.88 -0.49 42.69
CA ILE A 75 28.29 -1.42 43.67
C ILE A 75 26.83 -1.72 43.32
N PHE A 76 26.05 -0.68 42.96
CA PHE A 76 24.68 -0.85 42.51
C PHE A 76 24.58 -1.71 41.24
N ALA A 77 25.46 -1.52 40.27
CA ALA A 77 25.52 -2.33 39.06
C ALA A 77 25.84 -3.81 39.36
N VAL A 78 26.76 -4.08 40.29
CA VAL A 78 27.09 -5.44 40.74
C VAL A 78 25.91 -6.08 41.46
N GLY A 79 25.25 -5.34 42.35
CA GLY A 79 24.03 -5.78 43.04
C GLY A 79 22.90 -6.10 42.07
N GLN A 80 22.66 -5.24 41.08
CA GLN A 80 21.67 -5.48 40.02
C GLN A 80 21.97 -6.74 39.22
N ARG A 81 23.23 -7.00 38.86
CA ARG A 81 23.64 -8.23 38.17
C ARG A 81 23.41 -9.47 39.04
N ALA A 82 23.70 -9.39 40.34
CA ALA A 82 23.51 -10.51 41.26
C ALA A 82 22.02 -10.84 41.44
N VAL A 83 21.17 -9.83 41.69
CA VAL A 83 19.72 -10.01 41.81
C VAL A 83 19.14 -10.59 40.52
N ARG A 84 19.55 -10.10 39.34
CA ARG A 84 19.11 -10.67 38.05
C ARG A 84 19.57 -12.10 37.82
N LYS A 85 20.79 -12.45 38.23
CA LYS A 85 21.28 -13.85 38.12
C LYS A 85 20.47 -14.78 39.02
N LEU A 86 20.06 -14.30 40.21
CA LEU A 86 19.20 -15.02 41.14
C LEU A 86 17.75 -15.13 40.64
N THR A 87 17.24 -14.15 39.91
CA THR A 87 15.88 -14.15 39.35
C THR A 87 15.80 -14.64 37.90
N TRP A 88 16.92 -15.01 37.27
CA TRP A 88 16.99 -15.36 35.85
C TRP A 88 16.07 -16.52 35.48
N TRP A 89 15.99 -17.56 36.31
CA TRP A 89 15.13 -18.72 36.07
C TRP A 89 13.64 -18.36 36.01
N TYR A 90 13.23 -17.30 36.70
CA TYR A 90 11.85 -16.80 36.70
C TYR A 90 11.60 -15.82 35.55
N LEU A 91 12.55 -14.92 35.27
CA LEU A 91 12.40 -13.89 34.24
C LEU A 91 12.50 -14.46 32.81
N LYS A 92 13.39 -15.43 32.60
CA LYS A 92 13.68 -16.00 31.27
C LYS A 92 12.43 -16.49 30.52
N PRO A 93 11.57 -17.36 31.08
CA PRO A 93 10.42 -17.85 30.33
C PRO A 93 9.43 -16.73 29.95
N GLN A 94 9.31 -15.69 30.77
CA GLN A 94 8.44 -14.55 30.48
C GLN A 94 9.04 -13.67 29.38
N THR A 95 10.34 -13.39 29.42
CA THR A 95 11.02 -12.57 28.42
C THR A 95 11.08 -13.26 27.05
N ASP A 96 11.25 -14.59 27.06
CA ASP A 96 11.23 -15.39 25.84
C ASP A 96 9.82 -15.36 25.22
N GLN A 97 8.75 -15.54 26.01
CA GLN A 97 7.37 -15.46 25.53
C GLN A 97 7.04 -14.10 24.91
N VAL A 98 7.41 -13.00 25.57
CA VAL A 98 7.15 -11.65 25.05
C VAL A 98 7.97 -11.38 23.78
N SER A 99 9.22 -11.84 23.72
CA SER A 99 10.05 -11.67 22.51
C SER A 99 9.48 -12.48 21.33
N HIS A 100 9.01 -13.71 21.56
CA HIS A 100 8.33 -14.51 20.55
C HIS A 100 7.04 -13.84 20.04
N PHE A 101 6.27 -13.23 20.93
CA PHE A 101 5.09 -12.46 20.55
C PHE A 101 5.44 -11.25 19.71
N ASN A 102 6.39 -10.44 20.17
CA ASN A 102 6.84 -9.26 19.44
C ASN A 102 7.35 -9.64 18.06
N ALA A 103 8.07 -10.76 17.93
CA ALA A 103 8.50 -11.29 16.64
C ALA A 103 7.31 -11.63 15.73
N ALA A 104 6.29 -12.32 16.26
CA ALA A 104 5.09 -12.67 15.50
C ALA A 104 4.32 -11.41 15.06
N VAL A 105 4.21 -10.40 15.92
CA VAL A 105 3.61 -9.11 15.59
C VAL A 105 4.38 -8.40 14.49
N VAL A 106 5.71 -8.34 14.57
CA VAL A 106 6.55 -7.76 13.50
C VAL A 106 6.32 -8.46 12.17
N ARG A 107 6.31 -9.80 12.14
CA ARG A 107 6.06 -10.56 10.92
C ARG A 107 4.66 -10.31 10.36
N ALA A 108 3.64 -10.28 11.20
CA ALA A 108 2.27 -9.98 10.79
C ALA A 108 2.15 -8.57 10.20
N THR A 109 2.80 -7.58 10.84
CA THR A 109 2.85 -6.20 10.32
C THR A 109 3.59 -6.13 8.98
N ASP A 110 4.72 -6.84 8.84
CA ASP A 110 5.46 -6.90 7.59
C ASP A 110 4.63 -7.52 6.45
N ALA A 111 3.91 -8.61 6.73
CA ALA A 111 3.03 -9.26 5.76
C ALA A 111 1.83 -8.37 5.36
N LEU A 112 1.22 -7.68 6.32
CA LEU A 112 0.13 -6.73 6.05
C LEU A 112 0.60 -5.55 5.21
N LEU A 113 1.77 -5.00 5.55
CA LEU A 113 2.38 -3.92 4.82
C LEU A 113 2.66 -4.34 3.36
N ALA A 114 3.28 -5.51 3.17
CA ALA A 114 3.49 -6.08 1.84
C ALA A 114 2.20 -6.26 1.05
N ARG A 115 1.11 -6.65 1.72
CA ARG A 115 -0.21 -6.79 1.09
C ARG A 115 -0.78 -5.45 0.62
N VAL A 116 -0.76 -4.43 1.48
CA VAL A 116 -1.31 -3.09 1.18
C VAL A 116 -0.59 -2.49 -0.03
N LEU A 117 0.72 -2.65 -0.08
CA LEU A 117 1.54 -2.00 -1.10
C LEU A 117 1.41 -2.69 -2.46
N ARG A 118 1.32 -4.03 -2.48
CA ARG A 118 0.95 -4.76 -3.70
C ARG A 118 -0.47 -4.40 -4.17
N LEU A 119 -1.41 -4.14 -3.26
CA LEU A 119 -2.75 -3.66 -3.65
C LEU A 119 -2.69 -2.27 -4.27
N ALA A 120 -1.89 -1.36 -3.72
CA ALA A 120 -1.69 -0.03 -4.27
C ALA A 120 -1.04 -0.10 -5.66
N GLN A 121 -0.02 -0.95 -5.85
CA GLN A 121 0.58 -1.21 -7.17
C GLN A 121 -0.45 -1.73 -8.18
N ARG A 122 -1.25 -2.74 -7.82
CA ARG A 122 -2.30 -3.26 -8.70
C ARG A 122 -3.35 -2.21 -9.05
N LEU A 123 -3.70 -1.34 -8.11
CA LEU A 123 -4.66 -0.27 -8.35
C LEU A 123 -4.09 0.74 -9.35
N HIS A 124 -2.81 1.09 -9.20
CA HIS A 124 -2.09 1.94 -10.14
C HIS A 124 -1.95 1.32 -11.55
N GLU A 125 -1.69 0.01 -11.62
CA GLU A 125 -1.69 -0.74 -12.88
C GLU A 125 -3.08 -0.76 -13.53
N LEU A 126 -4.14 -1.00 -12.74
CA LEU A 126 -5.51 -0.95 -13.25
C LEU A 126 -5.86 0.46 -13.76
N GLU A 127 -5.47 1.48 -13.00
CA GLU A 127 -5.72 2.87 -13.33
C GLU A 127 -5.01 3.25 -14.63
N SER A 128 -3.72 2.96 -14.77
CA SER A 128 -2.97 3.21 -16.01
C SER A 128 -3.53 2.42 -17.19
N THR A 129 -3.87 1.14 -17.00
CA THR A 129 -4.41 0.28 -18.06
C THR A 129 -5.81 0.70 -18.51
N HIS A 130 -6.67 1.22 -17.64
CA HIS A 130 -8.05 1.59 -18.00
C HIS A 130 -8.28 3.07 -18.30
N SER A 131 -7.50 3.98 -17.70
CA SER A 131 -7.67 5.41 -17.92
C SER A 131 -7.15 5.84 -19.29
N GLU A 132 -5.97 5.36 -19.71
CA GLU A 132 -5.39 5.76 -20.99
C GLU A 132 -6.23 5.33 -22.21
N PRO A 133 -6.74 4.09 -22.32
CA PRO A 133 -7.53 3.69 -23.49
C PRO A 133 -8.86 4.41 -23.54
N ARG A 134 -9.48 4.68 -22.38
CA ARG A 134 -10.74 5.42 -22.31
C ARG A 134 -10.54 6.87 -22.77
N LEU A 135 -9.50 7.54 -22.29
CA LEU A 135 -9.16 8.89 -22.74
C LEU A 135 -8.92 8.93 -24.24
N ARG A 136 -8.12 8.01 -24.79
CA ARG A 136 -7.89 7.91 -26.24
C ARG A 136 -9.18 7.64 -27.02
N SER A 137 -10.07 6.81 -26.49
CA SER A 137 -11.37 6.54 -27.12
C SER A 137 -12.29 7.77 -27.13
N PHE A 138 -12.26 8.58 -26.07
CA PHE A 138 -13.01 9.83 -26.01
C PHE A 138 -12.44 10.90 -26.93
N GLU A 139 -11.11 11.00 -27.00
CA GLU A 139 -10.43 11.89 -27.95
C GLU A 139 -10.80 11.54 -29.40
N GLU A 140 -10.83 10.25 -29.73
CA GLU A 140 -11.21 9.80 -31.07
C GLU A 140 -12.69 10.08 -31.36
N GLN A 141 -13.59 9.83 -30.41
CA GLN A 141 -15.01 10.19 -30.56
C GLN A 141 -15.20 11.70 -30.76
N LEU A 142 -14.46 12.53 -30.02
CA LEU A 142 -14.48 13.98 -30.18
C LEU A 142 -13.95 14.41 -31.56
N ARG A 143 -12.93 13.73 -32.08
CA ARG A 143 -12.38 13.98 -33.41
C ARG A 143 -13.41 13.68 -34.49
N VAL A 144 -14.03 12.50 -34.44
CA VAL A 144 -15.08 12.09 -35.38
C VAL A 144 -16.27 13.06 -35.33
N ALA A 145 -16.76 13.42 -34.14
CA ALA A 145 -17.87 14.35 -33.99
C ALA A 145 -17.56 15.74 -34.58
N ARG A 146 -16.32 16.22 -34.44
CA ARG A 146 -15.88 17.49 -35.06
C ARG A 146 -15.79 17.39 -36.57
N GLU A 147 -15.29 16.28 -37.10
CA GLU A 147 -15.24 16.03 -38.55
C GLU A 147 -16.64 16.01 -39.15
N GLU A 148 -17.59 15.33 -38.49
CA GLU A 148 -19.01 15.34 -38.88
C GLU A 148 -19.62 16.74 -38.84
N HIS A 149 -19.37 17.50 -37.77
CA HIS A 149 -19.86 18.87 -37.66
C HIS A 149 -19.35 19.76 -38.81
N ASN A 150 -18.06 19.71 -39.10
CA ASN A 150 -17.47 20.47 -40.20
C ASN A 150 -18.03 20.07 -41.57
N ARG A 151 -18.27 18.76 -41.78
CA ARG A 151 -18.89 18.24 -43.00
C ARG A 151 -20.32 18.75 -43.17
N LEU A 152 -21.09 18.79 -42.08
CA LEU A 152 -22.45 19.34 -42.08
C LEU A 152 -22.44 20.83 -42.42
N LEU A 153 -21.53 21.62 -41.82
CA LEU A 153 -21.39 23.04 -42.14
C LEU A 153 -21.05 23.28 -43.60
N GLN A 154 -20.14 22.50 -44.18
CA GLN A 154 -19.83 22.56 -45.61
C GLN A 154 -21.04 22.23 -46.48
N ARG A 155 -21.86 21.26 -46.07
CA ARG A 155 -23.06 20.88 -46.82
C ARG A 155 -24.12 21.96 -46.78
N VAL A 156 -24.32 22.62 -45.63
CA VAL A 156 -25.21 23.77 -45.49
C VAL A 156 -24.75 24.90 -46.41
N ALA A 157 -23.46 25.26 -46.38
CA ALA A 157 -22.91 26.30 -47.25
C ALA A 157 -23.06 25.99 -48.75
N GLN A 158 -22.89 24.73 -49.15
CA GLN A 158 -23.14 24.28 -50.53
C GLN A 158 -24.61 24.47 -50.93
N LEU A 159 -25.55 24.05 -50.08
CA LEU A 159 -26.98 24.17 -50.35
C LEU A 159 -27.43 25.63 -50.39
N GLU A 160 -26.88 26.48 -49.52
CA GLU A 160 -27.13 27.93 -49.55
C GLU A 160 -26.63 28.56 -50.86
N ALA A 161 -25.44 28.17 -51.33
CA ALA A 161 -24.92 28.61 -52.62
C ALA A 161 -25.79 28.15 -53.80
N GLU A 162 -26.22 26.89 -53.82
CA GLU A 162 -27.14 26.35 -54.84
C GLU A 162 -28.47 27.12 -54.85
N LEU A 163 -29.06 27.37 -53.69
CA LEU A 163 -30.30 28.17 -53.58
C LEU A 163 -30.12 29.59 -54.09
N ALA A 164 -29.01 30.26 -53.76
CA ALA A 164 -28.71 31.60 -54.26
C ALA A 164 -28.60 31.64 -55.79
N THR A 165 -27.98 30.63 -56.41
CA THR A 165 -27.89 30.53 -57.88
C THR A 165 -29.25 30.30 -58.54
N LEU A 166 -30.12 29.47 -57.94
CA LEU A 166 -31.47 29.22 -58.44
C LEU A 166 -32.37 30.45 -58.33
N GLN A 167 -32.27 31.20 -57.22
CA GLN A 167 -32.99 32.47 -57.05
C GLN A 167 -32.52 33.54 -58.04
N GLY A 168 -31.21 33.66 -58.28
CA GLY A 168 -30.67 34.57 -59.31
C GLY A 168 -31.15 34.23 -60.73
N ARG A 169 -31.29 32.94 -61.04
CA ARG A 169 -31.77 32.46 -62.35
C ARG A 169 -33.29 32.64 -62.53
N GLY A 170 -34.08 32.57 -61.46
CA GLY A 170 -35.52 32.83 -61.47
C GLY A 170 -35.89 34.30 -61.67
N ASN A 171 -35.04 35.24 -61.22
CA ASN A 171 -35.25 36.68 -61.44
C ASN A 171 -34.91 37.16 -62.86
N GLY A 172 -34.13 36.40 -63.64
CA GLY A 172 -33.74 36.75 -65.01
C GLY A 172 -34.72 36.34 -66.11
N VAL A 173 -35.84 35.67 -65.79
CA VAL A 173 -36.85 35.18 -66.77
C VAL A 173 -38.08 36.12 -66.85
N LYS A 174 -38.01 37.31 -66.22
CA LYS A 174 -39.12 38.28 -66.19
C LYS A 174 -38.94 39.51 -67.10
N GLU A 175 -37.93 39.54 -67.98
CA GLU A 175 -37.82 40.57 -69.02
C GLU A 175 -38.38 40.10 -70.37
#